data_AF-A0A7X5WU55-F1
#
_entry.id   AF-A0A7X5WU55-F1
#
_cell.length_a   1.000
_cell.length_b   1.000
_cell.length_c   1.000
_cell.angle_alpha   90.00
_cell.angle_beta   90.00
_cell.angle_gamma   90.00
#
_symmetry.space_group_name_H-M   'P 1'
#
loop_
_entity.id
_entity.type
_entity.pdbx_description
1 polymer ?
#
loop_
_entity_poly.entity_id
_entity_poly.type
_entity_poly.pdbx_seq_one_letter_code
_entity_poly.pdbx_strand_id
1 'polypeptide(L)'
;TMMNSARLSVGLEGLALAERAYQQALAYAHERTQGRAIGAEAGTSSPIVDHPDVQRMLLDIRACLSAMRGLCYRNAEALDLAARSTDEAVRAAADERAALLTPLS
;
A
#
# COMPACT_ATOMS: atom_id res chain seq x y z
N THR A 1 -21.13 -9.78 -4.99
CA THR A 1 -22.31 -9.39 -4.16
C THR A 1 -22.06 -8.02 -3.55
N MET A 2 -23.12 -7.31 -3.12
CA MET A 2 -22.99 -5.98 -2.47
C MET A 2 -21.97 -5.95 -1.32
N MET A 3 -21.90 -7.03 -0.52
CA MET A 3 -21.00 -7.11 0.62
C MET A 3 -19.51 -7.26 0.21
N ASN A 4 -19.21 -7.99 -0.86
CA ASN A 4 -17.82 -8.14 -1.32
C ASN A 4 -17.27 -6.81 -1.85
N SER A 5 -18.08 -6.08 -2.61
CA SER A 5 -17.71 -4.74 -3.07
C SER A 5 -17.50 -3.77 -1.91
N ALA A 6 -18.37 -3.80 -0.89
CA ALA A 6 -18.22 -2.96 0.30
C ALA A 6 -16.91 -3.25 1.07
N ARG A 7 -16.54 -4.52 1.23
CA ARG A 7 -15.28 -4.91 1.89
C ARG A 7 -14.06 -4.40 1.15
N LEU A 8 -14.02 -4.60 -0.18
CA LEU A 8 -12.94 -4.06 -1.02
C LEU A 8 -12.85 -2.53 -0.90
N SER A 9 -13.98 -1.81 -0.91
CA SER A 9 -13.99 -0.36 -0.77
C SER A 9 -13.41 0.10 0.56
N VAL A 10 -13.79 -0.54 1.68
CA VAL A 10 -13.25 -0.20 3.01
C VAL A 10 -11.75 -0.51 3.11
N GLY A 11 -11.29 -1.63 2.53
CA GLY A 11 -9.86 -1.93 2.43
C GLY A 11 -9.09 -0.85 1.64
N LEU A 12 -9.66 -0.39 0.52
CA LEU A 12 -9.11 0.67 -0.31
C LEU A 12 -9.04 2.02 0.42
N GLU A 13 -10.02 2.36 1.26
CA GLU A 13 -9.99 3.57 2.10
C GLU A 13 -8.80 3.53 3.07
N GLY A 14 -8.56 2.40 3.72
CA GLY A 14 -7.39 2.21 4.60
C GLY A 14 -6.06 2.39 3.86
N LEU A 15 -5.94 1.79 2.67
CA LEU A 15 -4.77 1.98 1.79
C LEU A 15 -4.58 3.45 1.39
N ALA A 16 -5.66 4.15 1.03
CA ALA A 16 -5.59 5.56 0.61
C ALA A 16 -5.11 6.48 1.75
N LEU A 17 -5.60 6.27 2.96
CA LEU A 17 -5.15 7.01 4.15
C LEU A 17 -3.67 6.74 4.45
N ALA A 18 -3.26 5.48 4.41
CA ALA A 18 -1.87 5.10 4.68
C ALA A 18 -0.89 5.64 3.62
N GLU A 19 -1.29 5.63 2.34
CA GLU A 19 -0.53 6.28 1.26
C GLU A 19 -0.39 7.80 1.49
N ARG A 20 -1.47 8.47 1.90
CA ARG A 20 -1.40 9.90 2.18
C ARG A 20 -0.46 10.21 3.35
N ALA A 21 -0.53 9.40 4.41
CA ALA A 21 0.35 9.52 5.56
C ALA A 21 1.82 9.29 5.18
N TYR A 22 2.11 8.29 4.33
CA TYR A 22 3.45 8.04 3.81
C TYR A 22 4.01 9.24 3.04
N GLN A 23 3.22 9.83 2.15
CA GLN A 23 3.66 11.00 1.37
C GLN A 23 4.00 12.19 2.29
N GLN A 24 3.20 12.42 3.34
CA GLN A 24 3.48 13.46 4.32
C GLN A 24 4.73 13.16 5.14
N ALA A 25 4.92 11.91 5.57
CA ALA A 25 6.10 11.48 6.31
C ALA A 25 7.38 11.60 5.47
N LEU A 26 7.32 11.22 4.19
CA LEU A 26 8.43 11.35 3.26
C LEU A 26 8.83 12.81 3.07
N ALA A 27 7.86 13.69 2.77
CA ALA A 27 8.11 15.12 2.62
C ALA A 27 8.74 15.71 3.90
N TYR A 28 8.17 15.40 5.06
CA TYR A 28 8.71 15.84 6.35
C TYR A 28 10.15 15.35 6.60
N ALA A 29 10.45 14.10 6.23
CA ALA A 29 11.78 13.53 6.44
C ALA A 29 12.87 14.24 5.62
N HIS A 30 12.52 14.77 4.45
CA HIS A 30 13.43 15.57 3.62
C HIS A 30 13.70 16.97 4.19
N GLU A 31 12.74 17.55 4.93
CA GLU A 31 12.84 18.92 5.44
C GLU A 31 13.38 18.99 6.88
N ARG A 32 13.05 18.00 7.71
CA ARG A 32 13.43 17.99 9.12
C ARG A 32 14.91 17.69 9.27
N THR A 33 15.69 18.65 9.76
CA THR A 33 17.11 18.48 10.07
C THR A 33 17.31 18.13 11.55
N GLN A 34 17.98 17.01 11.83
CA GLN A 34 18.26 16.58 13.20
C GLN A 34 19.37 15.52 13.26
N GLY A 35 20.36 15.77 14.13
CA GLY A 35 21.49 14.86 14.31
C GLY A 35 22.41 14.84 13.09
N ARG A 36 23.50 14.07 13.16
CA ARG A 36 24.47 13.96 12.08
C ARG A 36 24.38 12.58 11.44
N ALA A 37 24.06 12.52 10.15
CA ALA A 37 24.01 11.26 9.42
C ALA A 37 25.42 10.64 9.27
N ILE A 38 25.46 9.34 9.00
CA ILE A 38 26.70 8.62 8.74
C ILE A 38 27.36 9.20 7.49
N GLY A 39 28.64 9.59 7.59
CA GLY A 39 29.39 10.19 6.48
C GLY A 39 29.23 11.71 6.32
N ALA A 40 28.32 12.36 7.05
CA ALA A 40 28.20 13.81 7.04
C ALA A 40 29.34 14.49 7.82
N GLU A 41 29.72 15.70 7.37
CA GLU A 41 30.78 16.51 7.97
C GLU A 41 30.54 16.76 9.46
N ALA A 42 31.62 16.75 10.25
CA ALA A 42 31.54 17.04 11.68
C ALA A 42 31.01 18.45 11.92
N GLY A 43 30.08 18.60 12.88
CA GLY A 43 29.45 19.88 13.20
C GLY A 43 28.24 20.24 12.33
N THR A 44 27.86 19.40 11.37
CA THR A 44 26.64 19.58 10.56
C THR A 44 25.46 18.76 11.09
N SER A 45 24.24 19.23 10.81
CA SER A 45 23.00 18.51 11.06
C SER A 45 22.41 18.07 9.72
N SER A 46 22.01 16.81 9.62
CA SER A 46 21.49 16.21 8.39
C SER A 46 19.96 16.16 8.41
N PRO A 47 19.30 16.29 7.25
CA PRO A 47 17.92 15.85 7.07
C PRO A 47 17.70 14.44 7.61
N ILE A 48 16.57 14.18 8.25
CA ILE A 48 16.37 12.88 8.90
C ILE A 48 16.24 11.73 7.90
N VAL A 49 15.89 12.03 6.65
CA VAL A 49 15.89 11.06 5.54
C VAL A 49 17.27 10.46 5.25
N ASP A 50 18.37 11.08 5.70
CA ASP A 50 19.72 10.55 5.51
C ASP A 50 20.10 9.49 6.57
N HIS A 51 19.26 9.31 7.60
CA HIS A 51 19.50 8.30 8.62
C HIS A 51 19.02 6.92 8.15
N PRO A 52 19.83 5.85 8.27
CA PRO A 52 19.48 4.52 7.78
C PRO A 52 18.17 3.96 8.34
N ASP A 53 17.86 4.25 9.61
CA ASP A 53 16.63 3.75 10.24
C ASP A 53 15.37 4.43 9.68
N VAL A 54 15.45 5.74 9.39
CA VAL A 54 14.36 6.49 8.75
C VAL A 54 14.14 5.99 7.32
N GLN A 55 15.22 5.75 6.57
CA GLN A 55 15.14 5.17 5.23
C GLN A 55 14.50 3.78 5.25
N ARG A 56 14.96 2.90 6.14
CA ARG A 56 14.38 1.56 6.33
C ARG A 56 12.88 1.65 6.62
N MET A 57 12.49 2.47 7.59
CA MET A 57 11.08 2.67 7.95
C MET A 57 10.24 3.18 6.77
N LEU A 58 10.71 4.19 6.04
CA LEU A 58 10.01 4.73 4.86
C LEU A 58 9.90 3.69 3.72
N LEU A 59 10.95 2.88 3.52
CA LEU A 59 10.95 1.80 2.54
C LEU A 59 9.98 0.69 2.92
N ASP A 60 9.93 0.30 4.20
CA ASP A 60 8.99 -0.70 4.72
C ASP A 60 7.54 -0.26 4.48
N ILE A 61 7.21 1.01 4.79
CA ILE A 61 5.89 1.59 4.53
C ILE A 61 5.59 1.55 3.03
N ARG A 62 6.49 2.05 2.17
CA ARG A 62 6.29 2.09 0.71
C ARG A 62 6.06 0.69 0.12
N ALA A 63 6.84 -0.28 0.58
CA ALA A 63 6.74 -1.67 0.12
C ALA A 63 5.38 -2.28 0.51
N CYS A 64 4.97 -2.09 1.77
CA CYS A 64 3.67 -2.57 2.27
C CYS A 64 2.50 -1.96 1.48
N LEU A 65 2.50 -0.64 1.27
CA LEU A 65 1.47 0.05 0.49
C LEU A 65 1.40 -0.45 -0.96
N SER A 66 2.56 -0.72 -1.58
CA SER A 66 2.62 -1.26 -2.94
C SER A 66 2.01 -2.66 -3.03
N ALA A 67 2.29 -3.52 -2.04
CA ALA A 67 1.71 -4.86 -1.96
C ALA A 67 0.20 -4.83 -1.71
N MET A 68 -0.26 -4.00 -0.76
CA MET A 68 -1.68 -3.79 -0.47
C MET A 68 -2.43 -3.30 -1.72
N ARG A 69 -1.88 -2.32 -2.43
CA ARG A 69 -2.46 -1.81 -3.68
C ARG A 69 -2.61 -2.89 -4.75
N GLY A 70 -1.58 -3.72 -4.91
CA GLY A 70 -1.63 -4.89 -5.78
C GLY A 70 -2.76 -5.83 -5.38
N LEU A 71 -2.89 -6.14 -4.09
CA LEU A 71 -3.93 -7.02 -3.56
C LEU A 71 -5.35 -6.49 -3.82
N CYS A 72 -5.61 -5.20 -3.54
CA CYS A 72 -6.89 -4.57 -3.83
C CYS A 72 -7.24 -4.66 -5.32
N TYR A 73 -6.29 -4.39 -6.22
CA TYR A 73 -6.52 -4.49 -7.66
C TYR A 73 -6.73 -5.92 -8.15
N ARG A 74 -6.02 -6.91 -7.59
CA ARG A 74 -6.27 -8.32 -7.91
C ARG A 74 -7.66 -8.77 -7.45
N ASN A 75 -8.13 -8.28 -6.31
CA ASN A 75 -9.49 -8.57 -5.85
C ASN A 75 -10.54 -7.88 -6.71
N ALA A 76 -10.31 -6.60 -7.08
CA ALA A 76 -11.20 -5.87 -7.99
C ALA A 76 -11.37 -6.60 -9.33
N GLU A 77 -10.26 -7.03 -9.95
CA GLU A 77 -10.25 -7.85 -11.16
C GLU A 77 -11.06 -9.13 -10.99
N ALA A 78 -10.87 -9.86 -9.88
CA ALA A 78 -11.60 -11.10 -9.61
C ALA A 78 -13.11 -10.85 -9.48
N LEU A 79 -13.52 -9.78 -8.80
CA LEU A 79 -14.92 -9.40 -8.67
C LEU A 79 -15.54 -9.03 -10.03
N ASP A 80 -14.82 -8.29 -10.86
CA ASP A 80 -15.28 -7.93 -12.20
C ASP A 80 -15.44 -9.16 -13.10
N LEU A 81 -14.45 -10.07 -13.10
CA LEU A 81 -14.52 -11.31 -13.89
C LEU A 81 -15.66 -12.22 -13.41
N ALA A 82 -15.84 -12.39 -12.10
CA ALA A 82 -16.92 -13.20 -11.53
C ALA A 82 -18.31 -12.67 -11.92
N ALA A 83 -18.45 -11.34 -11.99
CA ALA A 83 -19.71 -10.67 -12.31
C ALA A 83 -19.99 -10.55 -13.82
N ARG A 84 -18.95 -10.45 -14.68
CA ARG A 84 -19.11 -9.99 -16.06
C ARG A 84 -18.58 -10.95 -17.13
N SER A 85 -17.78 -11.95 -16.80
CA SER A 85 -17.28 -12.91 -17.78
C SER A 85 -18.43 -13.70 -18.42
N THR A 86 -18.34 -13.97 -19.72
CA THR A 86 -19.29 -14.85 -20.43
C THR A 86 -18.87 -16.31 -20.41
N ASP A 87 -17.63 -16.60 -20.02
CA ASP A 87 -17.10 -17.94 -19.81
C ASP A 87 -17.36 -18.39 -18.35
N GLU A 88 -18.08 -19.50 -18.19
CA GLU A 88 -18.45 -20.06 -16.88
C GLU A 88 -17.24 -20.53 -16.07
N ALA A 89 -16.23 -21.10 -16.72
CA ALA A 89 -15.03 -21.57 -16.02
C ALA A 89 -14.24 -20.37 -15.46
N VAL A 90 -14.17 -19.28 -16.21
CA VAL A 90 -13.55 -18.02 -15.76
C VAL A 90 -14.35 -17.41 -14.60
N ARG A 91 -15.69 -17.39 -14.69
CA ARG A 91 -16.54 -16.88 -13.60
C ARG A 91 -16.32 -17.65 -12.30
N ALA A 92 -16.33 -18.98 -12.36
CA ALA A 92 -16.16 -19.84 -11.19
C ALA A 92 -14.79 -19.62 -10.53
N ALA A 93 -13.70 -19.64 -11.32
CA ALA A 93 -12.35 -19.43 -10.81
C ALA A 93 -12.17 -18.01 -10.22
N ALA A 94 -12.83 -17.01 -10.81
CA ALA A 94 -12.79 -15.64 -10.31
C ALA A 94 -13.59 -15.46 -9.01
N ASP A 95 -14.72 -16.15 -8.87
CA ASP A 95 -15.53 -16.12 -7.64
C ASP A 95 -14.76 -16.75 -6.47
N GLU A 96 -14.09 -17.89 -6.68
CA GLU A 96 -13.21 -18.51 -5.68
C GLU A 96 -12.04 -17.57 -5.29
N ARG A 97 -11.43 -16.92 -6.28
CA ARG A 97 -10.37 -15.93 -6.04
C ARG A 97 -10.89 -14.77 -5.20
N ALA A 98 -12.04 -14.21 -5.57
CA ALA A 98 -12.64 -13.09 -4.85
C ALA A 98 -13.00 -13.48 -3.40
N ALA A 99 -13.51 -14.69 -3.19
CA ALA A 99 -13.82 -15.21 -1.85
C ALA A 99 -12.56 -15.28 -0.95
N LEU A 100 -11.41 -15.64 -1.51
CA LEU A 100 -10.13 -15.64 -0.81
C LEU A 100 -9.59 -14.23 -0.56
N LEU A 101 -9.64 -13.35 -1.56
CA LEU A 101 -8.98 -12.04 -1.51
C LEU A 101 -9.78 -10.99 -0.74
N THR A 102 -11.12 -11.06 -0.77
CA THR A 102 -12.01 -10.07 -0.11
C THR A 102 -11.77 -9.87 1.39
N PRO A 103 -11.50 -10.90 2.22
CA PRO A 103 -11.15 -10.67 3.62
C PRO A 103 -9.70 -10.19 3.86
N LEU A 104 -8.85 -10.21 2.83
CA LEU A 104 -7.44 -9.83 2.91
C LEU A 104 -7.15 -8.44 2.35
N SER A 105 -7.92 -8.02 1.34
CA SER A 105 -7.75 -6.78 0.58
C SER A 105 -8.41 -5.57 1.20
#